data_AF-A0A936FSK6-F1
#
_entry.id   AF-A0A936FSK6-F1
#
_cell.length_a   1.000
_cell.length_b   1.000
_cell.length_c   1.000
_cell.angle_alpha   90.00
_cell.angle_beta   90.00
_cell.angle_gamma   90.00
#
_symmetry.space_group_name_H-M   'P 1'
#
loop_
_entity.id
_entity.type
_entity.pdbx_description
1 polymer ?
#
loop_
_entity_poly.entity_id
_entity_poly.type
_entity_poly.pdbx_seq_one_letter_code
_entity_poly.pdbx_strand_id
1 'polypeptide(L)'
;MKKFILIAIVAFFSLNMFAQTTPAVEQQGQAVKKEMTQEQKDALQKVKDAKKEAKASKKALKEAKKSGDQTAIDAAKADKKADAEKLKAEKKAAKDAGIKHPEQKIKKHHKKMKDAKETAPAKN
;
A
#
# COMPACT_ATOMS: atom_id res chain seq x y z
N MET A 1 -3.97 -64.74 28.06
CA MET A 1 -5.08 -63.81 28.38
C MET A 1 -4.49 -62.51 28.99
N LYS A 2 -3.70 -61.63 28.37
CA LYS A 2 -3.56 -61.04 27.01
C LYS A 2 -4.63 -60.03 26.55
N LYS A 3 -5.61 -59.65 27.39
CA LYS A 3 -6.66 -58.66 27.00
C LYS A 3 -7.00 -57.58 28.02
N PHE A 4 -6.16 -57.31 29.03
CA PHE A 4 -6.48 -56.31 30.06
C PHE A 4 -5.38 -55.26 30.33
N ILE A 5 -4.31 -55.21 29.54
CA ILE A 5 -3.23 -54.21 29.70
C ILE A 5 -3.26 -53.14 28.58
N LEU A 6 -4.26 -53.19 27.69
CA LEU A 6 -4.38 -52.23 26.57
C LEU A 6 -5.38 -51.10 26.84
N ILE A 7 -6.08 -51.10 27.98
CA ILE A 7 -7.12 -50.10 28.28
C ILE A 7 -6.55 -48.93 29.12
N ALA A 8 -5.45 -49.13 29.85
CA ALA A 8 -4.85 -48.06 30.66
C ALA A 8 -4.01 -47.05 29.84
N ILE A 9 -3.56 -47.40 28.64
CA ILE A 9 -2.78 -46.49 27.77
C ILE A 9 -3.70 -45.54 26.98
N VAL A 10 -4.93 -45.96 26.69
CA VAL A 10 -5.90 -45.15 25.94
C VAL A 10 -6.45 -43.99 26.79
N ALA A 11 -6.57 -44.18 28.12
CA ALA A 11 -7.06 -43.14 29.02
C ALA A 11 -6.01 -42.05 29.35
N PHE A 12 -4.71 -42.31 29.13
CA PHE A 12 -3.67 -41.30 29.33
C PHE A 12 -3.44 -40.44 28.08
N PHE A 13 -3.81 -40.94 26.89
CA PHE A 13 -3.79 -40.18 25.64
C PHE A 13 -4.99 -39.25 25.46
N SER A 14 -6.13 -39.55 26.11
CA SER A 14 -7.32 -38.69 26.03
C SER A 14 -7.29 -37.47 26.97
N LEU A 15 -6.42 -37.47 28.00
CA LEU A 15 -6.23 -36.31 28.90
C LEU A 15 -5.02 -35.45 28.54
N ASN A 16 -4.05 -35.95 27.75
CA ASN A 16 -2.91 -35.16 27.25
C ASN A 16 -3.08 -34.62 25.81
N MET A 17 -4.13 -35.02 25.08
CA MET A 17 -4.50 -34.40 23.79
C MET A 17 -5.54 -33.29 23.93
N PHE A 18 -5.93 -32.90 25.15
CA PHE A 18 -6.82 -31.76 25.40
C PHE A 18 -6.09 -30.52 25.95
N ALA A 19 -4.78 -30.58 26.15
CA ALA A 19 -4.05 -29.50 26.85
C ALA A 19 -2.93 -28.81 26.06
N GLN A 20 -2.52 -29.25 24.85
CA GLN A 20 -1.26 -28.69 24.34
C GLN A 20 -0.94 -28.66 22.83
N THR A 21 -1.87 -28.84 21.90
CA THR A 21 -1.52 -28.62 20.46
C THR A 21 -2.65 -28.11 19.56
N THR A 22 -3.63 -27.40 20.11
CA THR A 22 -4.39 -26.46 19.28
C THR A 22 -3.68 -25.11 19.39
N PRO A 23 -2.85 -24.69 18.41
CA PRO A 23 -2.82 -23.25 18.17
C PRO A 23 -4.27 -22.86 17.98
N ALA A 24 -4.69 -21.79 18.63
CA ALA A 24 -5.95 -21.14 18.37
C ALA A 24 -6.07 -20.90 16.85
N VAL A 25 -6.67 -21.85 16.14
CA VAL A 25 -7.30 -21.64 14.83
C VAL A 25 -8.70 -21.09 15.11
N GLU A 26 -8.81 -20.17 16.06
CA GLU A 26 -9.59 -18.96 15.86
C GLU A 26 -8.81 -18.05 14.89
N GLN A 27 -8.48 -18.58 13.69
CA GLN A 27 -8.34 -17.77 12.49
C GLN A 27 -9.74 -17.52 11.89
N GLN A 28 -10.75 -17.36 12.73
CA GLN A 28 -11.97 -16.68 12.34
C GLN A 28 -11.80 -15.19 12.61
N GLY A 29 -11.67 -14.44 11.52
CA GLY A 29 -12.41 -13.18 11.43
C GLY A 29 -11.62 -11.89 11.59
N GLN A 30 -10.40 -11.89 12.15
CA GLN A 30 -9.55 -10.71 12.01
C GLN A 30 -8.69 -10.87 10.76
N ALA A 31 -9.29 -10.54 9.62
CA ALA A 31 -8.57 -9.75 8.64
C ALA A 31 -8.12 -8.47 9.37
N VAL A 32 -7.03 -8.56 10.13
CA VAL A 32 -6.26 -7.40 10.55
C VAL A 32 -5.91 -6.78 9.22
N LYS A 33 -6.68 -5.77 8.82
CA LYS A 33 -6.31 -4.87 7.74
C LYS A 33 -4.94 -4.41 8.21
N LYS A 34 -3.87 -4.95 7.63
CA LYS A 34 -2.51 -4.48 7.90
C LYS A 34 -2.55 -3.02 7.55
N GLU A 35 -2.74 -2.18 8.56
CA GLU A 35 -2.68 -0.75 8.39
C GLU A 35 -1.30 -0.47 7.83
N MET A 36 -1.22 0.38 6.82
CA MET A 36 0.09 0.76 6.31
C MET A 36 0.89 1.37 7.44
N THR A 37 2.14 0.94 7.59
CA THR A 37 3.07 1.55 8.53
C THR A 37 3.22 3.04 8.19
N GLN A 38 3.65 3.84 9.17
CA GLN A 38 3.84 5.27 8.95
C GLN A 38 4.83 5.52 7.79
N GLU A 39 5.92 4.76 7.73
CA GLU A 39 6.89 4.78 6.64
C GLU A 39 6.26 4.50 5.27
N GLN A 40 5.31 3.55 5.20
CA GLN A 40 4.60 3.25 3.96
C GLN A 40 3.63 4.38 3.57
N LYS A 41 2.99 5.03 4.54
CA LYS A 41 2.15 6.22 4.29
C LYS A 41 3.00 7.36 3.76
N ASP A 42 4.15 7.60 4.37
CA ASP A 42 5.08 8.68 3.99
C ASP A 42 5.66 8.43 2.59
N ALA A 43 6.08 7.20 2.29
CA ALA A 43 6.55 6.84 0.96
C ALA A 43 5.46 6.98 -0.11
N LEU A 44 4.20 6.61 0.19
CA LEU A 44 3.06 6.86 -0.70
C LEU A 44 2.80 8.35 -0.92
N GLN A 45 2.96 9.16 0.11
CA GLN A 45 2.78 10.60 0.03
C GLN A 45 3.89 11.24 -0.83
N LYS A 46 5.15 10.85 -0.65
CA LYS A 46 6.25 11.28 -1.51
C LYS A 46 6.04 10.92 -2.99
N VAL A 47 5.60 9.69 -3.29
CA VAL A 47 5.25 9.28 -4.66
C VAL A 47 4.11 10.12 -5.23
N LYS A 48 3.12 10.48 -4.41
CA LYS A 48 1.99 11.31 -4.82
C LYS A 48 2.42 12.73 -5.13
N ASP A 49 3.30 13.32 -4.32
CA ASP A 49 3.77 14.70 -4.52
C ASP A 49 4.72 14.78 -5.72
N ALA A 50 5.66 13.84 -5.87
CA ALA A 50 6.49 13.74 -7.07
C ALA A 50 5.65 13.54 -8.34
N LYS A 51 4.50 12.86 -8.24
CA LYS A 51 3.57 12.70 -9.38
C LYS A 51 2.85 14.00 -9.73
N LYS A 52 2.56 14.87 -8.75
CA LYS A 52 1.99 16.19 -9.00
C LYS A 52 3.02 17.11 -9.65
N GLU A 53 4.25 17.13 -9.14
CA GLU A 53 5.37 17.89 -9.72
C GLU A 53 5.59 17.49 -11.18
N ALA A 54 5.75 16.19 -11.47
CA ALA A 54 5.91 15.71 -12.85
C ALA A 54 4.73 16.07 -13.79
N LYS A 55 3.51 16.19 -13.25
CA LYS A 55 2.36 16.68 -14.01
C LYS A 55 2.41 18.19 -14.24
N ALA A 56 2.81 18.96 -13.24
CA ALA A 56 2.96 20.41 -13.33
C ALA A 56 4.03 20.77 -14.37
N SER A 57 5.20 20.14 -14.32
CA SER A 57 6.29 20.40 -15.26
C SER A 57 5.96 19.92 -16.68
N LYS A 58 5.14 18.86 -16.81
CA LYS A 58 4.56 18.49 -18.12
C LYS A 58 3.59 19.56 -18.65
N LYS A 59 2.85 20.25 -17.78
CA LYS A 59 1.95 21.36 -18.16
C LYS A 59 2.77 22.60 -18.54
N ALA A 60 3.77 22.95 -17.74
CA ALA A 60 4.72 24.03 -18.02
C ALA A 60 5.43 23.83 -19.36
N LEU A 61 5.92 22.61 -19.66
CA LEU A 61 6.52 22.32 -20.97
C LEU A 61 5.53 22.50 -22.13
N LYS A 62 4.24 22.17 -21.94
CA LYS A 62 3.23 22.42 -22.99
C LYS A 62 2.96 23.91 -23.19
N GLU A 63 2.99 24.70 -22.12
CA GLU A 63 2.80 26.15 -22.17
C GLU A 63 4.00 26.84 -22.80
N ALA A 64 5.23 26.46 -22.42
CA ALA A 64 6.46 26.93 -23.07
C ALA A 64 6.49 26.57 -24.57
N LYS A 65 6.03 25.36 -24.94
CA LYS A 65 5.91 25.00 -26.37
C LYS A 65 4.90 25.84 -27.14
N LYS A 66 3.89 26.39 -26.46
CA LYS A 66 2.91 27.30 -27.09
C LYS A 66 3.45 28.71 -27.24
N SER A 67 4.33 29.16 -26.33
CA SER A 67 4.97 30.48 -26.45
C SER A 67 6.01 30.53 -27.56
N GLY A 68 6.59 29.40 -27.95
CA GLY A 68 7.61 29.33 -29.00
C GLY A 68 9.00 29.80 -28.55
N ASP A 69 9.16 30.14 -27.27
CA ASP A 69 10.44 30.49 -26.68
C ASP A 69 11.29 29.24 -26.44
N GLN A 70 12.32 29.08 -27.27
CA GLN A 70 13.21 27.92 -27.23
C GLN A 70 13.93 27.78 -25.89
N THR A 71 14.30 28.90 -25.25
CA THR A 71 14.99 28.89 -23.94
C THR A 71 14.05 28.38 -22.86
N ALA A 72 12.80 28.86 -22.86
CA ALA A 72 11.77 28.39 -21.94
C ALA A 72 11.40 26.92 -22.17
N ILE A 73 11.38 26.47 -23.42
CA ILE A 73 11.12 25.06 -23.77
C ILE A 73 12.23 24.15 -23.23
N ASP A 74 13.50 24.54 -23.39
CA ASP A 74 14.63 23.73 -22.96
C ASP A 74 14.73 23.67 -21.42
N ALA A 75 14.49 24.79 -20.73
CA ALA A 75 14.35 24.82 -19.27
C ALA A 75 13.22 23.89 -18.80
N ALA A 76 12.01 24.04 -19.34
CA ALA A 76 10.87 23.22 -18.96
C ALA A 76 11.05 21.72 -19.31
N LYS A 77 11.89 21.41 -20.32
CA LYS A 77 12.24 20.03 -20.69
C LYS A 77 13.21 19.41 -19.69
N ALA A 78 14.18 20.19 -19.19
CA ALA A 78 15.07 19.79 -18.11
C ALA A 78 14.29 19.54 -16.81
N ASP A 79 13.42 20.45 -16.42
CA ASP A 79 12.57 20.32 -15.22
C ASP A 79 11.70 19.07 -15.28
N LYS A 80 11.01 18.88 -16.41
CA LYS A 80 10.20 17.66 -16.63
C LYS A 80 11.05 16.38 -16.54
N LYS A 81 12.29 16.40 -16.99
CA LYS A 81 13.19 15.25 -16.90
C LYS A 81 13.56 14.97 -15.44
N ALA A 82 13.96 16.00 -14.70
CA ALA A 82 14.30 15.92 -13.29
C ALA A 82 13.12 15.38 -12.46
N ASP A 83 11.91 15.91 -12.66
CA ASP A 83 10.72 15.44 -11.93
C ASP A 83 10.31 14.02 -12.30
N ALA A 84 10.54 13.62 -13.56
CA ALA A 84 10.29 12.25 -13.99
C ALA A 84 11.27 11.27 -13.33
N GLU A 85 12.54 11.67 -13.17
CA GLU A 85 13.56 10.88 -12.47
C GLU A 85 13.27 10.81 -10.96
N LYS A 86 12.92 11.94 -10.34
CA LYS A 86 12.43 11.99 -8.94
C LYS A 86 11.25 11.06 -8.72
N LEU A 87 10.23 11.12 -9.59
CA LEU A 87 9.08 10.22 -9.51
C LEU A 87 9.48 8.73 -9.64
N LYS A 88 10.47 8.40 -10.48
CA LYS A 88 10.97 7.03 -10.58
C LYS A 88 11.70 6.61 -9.30
N ALA A 89 12.53 7.48 -8.73
CA ALA A 89 13.24 7.23 -7.47
C ALA A 89 12.27 7.02 -6.31
N GLU A 90 11.26 7.88 -6.15
CA GLU A 90 10.24 7.74 -5.11
C GLU A 90 9.41 6.46 -5.29
N LYS A 91 9.07 6.10 -6.53
CA LYS A 91 8.39 4.81 -6.82
C LYS A 91 9.25 3.61 -6.42
N LYS A 92 10.57 3.70 -6.60
CA LYS A 92 11.51 2.65 -6.18
C LYS A 92 11.58 2.59 -4.66
N ALA A 93 11.76 3.73 -3.98
CA ALA A 93 11.76 3.81 -2.53
C ALA A 93 10.46 3.25 -1.91
N ALA A 94 9.30 3.55 -2.49
CA ALA A 94 8.04 2.98 -2.05
C ALA A 94 7.95 1.46 -2.23
N LYS A 95 8.51 0.91 -3.32
CA LYS A 95 8.60 -0.55 -3.51
C LYS A 95 9.56 -1.18 -2.49
N ASP A 96 10.69 -0.54 -2.25
CA ASP A 96 11.70 -0.98 -1.28
C ASP A 96 11.12 -0.97 0.16
N ALA A 97 10.23 -0.02 0.47
CA ALA A 97 9.42 0.02 1.72
C ALA A 97 8.26 -1.01 1.77
N GLY A 98 8.23 -1.98 0.84
CA GLY A 98 7.23 -3.05 0.80
C GLY A 98 5.88 -2.68 0.17
N ILE A 99 5.75 -1.51 -0.46
CA ILE A 99 4.51 -1.10 -1.11
C ILE A 99 4.44 -1.66 -2.53
N LYS A 100 3.73 -2.79 -2.69
CA LYS A 100 3.39 -3.31 -4.02
C LYS A 100 2.43 -2.34 -4.74
N HIS A 101 2.79 -1.96 -5.97
CA HIS A 101 2.02 -1.07 -6.85
C HIS A 101 1.61 0.29 -6.23
N PRO A 102 2.58 1.17 -5.88
CA PRO A 102 2.30 2.42 -5.17
C PRO A 102 1.31 3.33 -5.92
N GLU A 103 1.37 3.41 -7.26
CA GLU A 103 0.44 4.23 -8.03
C GLU A 103 -1.01 3.75 -7.98
N GLN A 104 -1.23 2.43 -7.96
CA GLN A 104 -2.58 1.87 -7.86
C GLN A 104 -3.15 2.10 -6.46
N LYS A 105 -2.32 1.99 -5.42
CA LYS A 105 -2.72 2.33 -4.04
C LYS A 105 -3.11 3.81 -3.93
N ILE A 106 -2.34 4.73 -4.50
CA ILE A 106 -2.69 6.17 -4.53
C ILE A 106 -4.05 6.37 -5.23
N LYS A 107 -4.26 5.74 -6.40
CA LYS A 107 -5.50 5.87 -7.17
C LYS A 107 -6.71 5.33 -6.39
N LYS A 108 -6.59 4.15 -5.77
CA LYS A 108 -7.65 3.54 -4.95
C LYS A 108 -7.94 4.38 -3.71
N HIS A 109 -6.92 4.92 -3.04
CA HIS A 109 -7.10 5.80 -1.88
C HIS A 109 -7.84 7.09 -2.26
N HIS A 110 -7.45 7.72 -3.38
CA HIS A 110 -8.13 8.92 -3.86
C HIS A 110 -9.60 8.64 -4.25
N LYS A 111 -9.87 7.50 -4.90
CA LYS A 111 -11.24 7.08 -5.23
C LYS A 111 -12.07 6.87 -3.95
N LYS A 112 -11.56 6.11 -2.98
CA LYS A 112 -12.26 5.91 -1.69
C LYS A 112 -12.57 7.20 -0.96
N MET A 113 -11.64 8.17 -0.95
CA MET A 113 -11.87 9.49 -0.35
C MET A 113 -12.95 10.30 -1.09
N LYS A 114 -12.99 10.22 -2.42
CA LYS A 114 -14.02 10.87 -3.25
C LYS A 114 -15.39 10.23 -3.00
N ASP A 115 -15.45 8.91 -3.06
CA ASP A 115 -16.68 8.14 -2.81
C ASP A 115 -17.21 8.43 -1.39
N ALA A 116 -16.32 8.44 -0.37
CA ALA A 116 -16.70 8.76 1.00
C ALA A 116 -17.20 10.21 1.18
N LYS A 117 -16.70 11.16 0.38
CA LYS A 117 -17.17 12.55 0.38
C LYS A 117 -18.53 12.70 -0.30
N GLU A 118 -18.80 11.89 -1.32
CA GLU A 118 -20.10 11.86 -2.02
C GLU A 118 -21.18 11.11 -1.22
N THR A 119 -20.80 10.15 -0.39
CA THR A 119 -21.71 9.42 0.51
C THR A 119 -21.79 9.99 1.92
N ALA A 120 -21.08 11.08 2.22
CA ALA A 120 -21.18 11.73 3.52
C ALA A 120 -22.59 12.30 3.68
N PRO A 121 -23.31 12.03 4.79
CA PRO A 121 -24.62 12.62 5.00
C PRO A 121 -24.49 14.14 4.93
N ALA A 122 -25.33 14.77 4.11
CA ALA A 122 -25.44 16.21 4.08
C ALA A 122 -25.69 16.66 5.52
N LYS A 123 -24.80 17.50 6.05
CA LYS A 123 -25.05 18.17 7.33
C LYS A 123 -26.21 19.13 7.08
N ASN A 124 -27.42 18.67 7.38
CA ASN A 124 -28.57 19.54 7.65
C ASN A 124 -28.37 20.18 9.02
#